data_AF-A0A7D7VA80-F1
#
_entry.id   AF-A0A7D7VA80-F1
#
_cell.length_a   1.000
_cell.length_b   1.000
_cell.length_c   1.000
_cell.angle_alpha   90.00
_cell.angle_beta   90.00
_cell.angle_gamma   90.00
#
_symmetry.space_group_name_H-M   'P 1'
#
loop_
_entity.id
_entity.type
_entity.pdbx_description
1 polymer ?
#
loop_
_entity_poly.entity_id
_entity_poly.type
_entity_poly.pdbx_seq_one_letter_code
_entity_poly.pdbx_strand_id
1 'polypeptide(L)'
;METDGVKHMIPLDKIKGGGPPKDGIPSIDNPVFAGINDSGFMSDSDTVVGVEINDEAKAYPLFILVWHEIVNDRIGDVPASVTYCPLCYTRQVFERVIDGQEVEFGTSGKLYNSNLLMYDRLTGSYWSQALGLAVTGEAFGHRLDLIPFDIITWGDWKALHPDTLVLTTDTGHIRSYATDPYGDYYAEPRIMFPVEHSDDRMHPKDVILGFRQDDVYKAFRQNDIESNIIINDSVGDVPVMLVSLFSQNSRAFERTVDDEILDFAYADDNIFDSQTNSRWNYDGLAVSGHYDGKQLKRMAIEPGFWFEWVAFHPNTLVFGDT
;
A
#
# COMPACT_ATOMS: atom_id res chain seq x y z
N MET A 1 17.60 -4.40 -19.50
CA MET A 1 18.67 -5.40 -19.73
C MET A 1 18.11 -6.50 -20.62
N GLU A 2 18.97 -7.31 -21.25
CA GLU A 2 18.55 -8.47 -22.04
C GLU A 2 19.52 -9.64 -21.76
N THR A 3 18.97 -10.81 -21.43
CA THR A 3 19.73 -12.06 -21.23
C THR A 3 19.05 -13.17 -22.02
N ASP A 4 19.78 -13.83 -22.91
CA ASP A 4 19.27 -14.92 -23.76
C ASP A 4 17.98 -14.57 -24.52
N GLY A 5 17.86 -13.33 -25.00
CA GLY A 5 16.68 -12.84 -25.73
C GLY A 5 15.50 -12.41 -24.85
N VAL A 6 15.62 -12.48 -23.52
CA VAL A 6 14.59 -12.06 -22.57
C VAL A 6 14.90 -10.66 -22.07
N LYS A 7 14.01 -9.71 -22.33
CA LYS A 7 14.07 -8.37 -21.74
C LYS A 7 13.73 -8.42 -20.26
N HIS A 8 14.56 -7.77 -19.44
CA HIS A 8 14.36 -7.71 -18.00
C HIS A 8 14.87 -6.40 -17.36
N MET A 9 14.19 -5.96 -16.31
CA MET A 9 14.54 -4.77 -15.52
C MET A 9 15.29 -5.12 -14.23
N ILE A 10 15.24 -6.40 -13.83
CA ILE A 10 15.90 -6.93 -12.64
C ILE A 10 16.82 -8.09 -13.03
N PRO A 11 17.97 -8.30 -12.35
CA PRO A 11 18.87 -9.41 -12.68
C PRO A 11 18.17 -10.77 -12.46
N LEU A 12 18.02 -11.56 -13.55
CA LEU A 12 17.29 -12.83 -13.51
C LEU A 12 17.87 -13.85 -12.53
N ASP A 13 19.19 -13.85 -12.33
CA ASP A 13 19.90 -14.73 -11.39
C ASP A 13 19.66 -14.37 -9.91
N LYS A 14 19.18 -13.15 -9.65
CA LYS A 14 18.81 -12.67 -8.32
C LYS A 14 17.37 -13.00 -7.94
N ILE A 15 16.53 -13.40 -8.90
CA ILE A 15 15.19 -13.91 -8.60
C ILE A 15 15.30 -15.22 -7.82
N LYS A 16 14.67 -15.28 -6.63
CA LYS A 16 14.67 -16.46 -5.76
C LYS A 16 13.29 -17.10 -5.71
N GLY A 17 13.24 -18.40 -5.43
CA GLY A 17 11.98 -19.08 -5.09
C GLY A 17 11.65 -18.85 -3.62
N GLY A 18 10.40 -18.49 -3.32
CA GLY A 18 9.91 -18.29 -1.95
C GLY A 18 9.60 -19.58 -1.20
N GLY A 19 9.65 -20.73 -1.88
CA GLY A 19 9.29 -22.05 -1.35
C GLY A 19 8.05 -22.62 -2.04
N PRO A 20 6.89 -21.93 -1.99
CA PRO A 20 5.73 -22.31 -2.76
C PRO A 20 5.98 -22.24 -4.29
N PRO A 21 5.39 -23.15 -5.07
CA PRO A 21 5.38 -23.03 -6.54
C PRO A 21 4.49 -21.85 -6.98
N LYS A 22 4.45 -21.59 -8.29
CA LYS A 22 3.45 -20.71 -8.90
C LYS A 22 2.03 -21.13 -8.48
N ASP A 23 1.23 -20.15 -8.05
CA ASP A 23 -0.10 -20.33 -7.45
C ASP A 23 -0.13 -21.24 -6.19
N GLY A 24 1.03 -21.52 -5.57
CA GLY A 24 1.11 -22.28 -4.32
C GLY A 24 0.52 -21.53 -3.12
N ILE A 25 0.45 -20.20 -3.22
CA ILE A 25 -0.33 -19.30 -2.38
C ILE A 25 -1.46 -18.78 -3.27
N PRO A 26 -2.67 -19.37 -3.23
CA PRO A 26 -3.70 -19.06 -4.21
C PRO A 26 -4.24 -17.64 -4.01
N SER A 27 -4.32 -16.85 -5.09
CA SER A 27 -5.03 -15.57 -5.07
C SER A 27 -6.53 -15.77 -4.84
N ILE A 28 -7.21 -14.76 -4.34
CA ILE A 28 -8.67 -14.72 -4.28
C ILE A 28 -9.17 -13.95 -5.50
N ASP A 29 -9.80 -14.65 -6.44
CA ASP A 29 -10.26 -14.07 -7.70
C ASP A 29 -11.79 -13.85 -7.75
N ASN A 30 -12.51 -14.40 -6.76
CA ASN A 30 -13.96 -14.22 -6.60
C ASN A 30 -14.26 -13.93 -5.11
N PRO A 31 -13.88 -12.73 -4.61
CA PRO A 31 -14.01 -12.41 -3.20
C PRO A 31 -15.47 -12.37 -2.75
N VAL A 32 -15.75 -12.97 -1.59
CA VAL A 32 -17.05 -12.94 -0.92
C VAL A 32 -16.98 -11.97 0.24
N PHE A 33 -17.92 -11.02 0.28
CA PHE A 33 -17.96 -9.95 1.26
C PHE A 33 -19.16 -10.07 2.21
N ALA A 34 -18.97 -9.56 3.42
CA ALA A 34 -20.02 -9.38 4.43
C ALA A 34 -20.13 -7.91 4.82
N GLY A 35 -21.33 -7.46 5.20
CA GLY A 35 -21.51 -6.18 5.88
C GLY A 35 -21.10 -6.27 7.36
N ILE A 36 -21.02 -5.12 8.05
CA ILE A 36 -20.60 -5.02 9.45
C ILE A 36 -21.40 -5.95 10.39
N ASN A 37 -22.70 -6.11 10.17
CA ASN A 37 -23.54 -6.95 11.03
C ASN A 37 -23.20 -8.45 10.93
N ASP A 38 -22.59 -8.88 9.82
CA ASP A 38 -22.20 -10.25 9.55
C ASP A 38 -20.67 -10.44 9.68
N SER A 39 -19.95 -9.46 10.22
CA SER A 39 -18.50 -9.50 10.41
C SER A 39 -18.07 -10.07 11.77
N GLY A 40 -18.84 -10.99 12.37
CA GLY A 40 -18.57 -11.53 13.71
C GLY A 40 -17.27 -12.34 13.84
N PHE A 41 -16.60 -12.61 12.73
CA PHE A 41 -15.27 -13.24 12.67
C PHE A 41 -14.11 -12.24 12.85
N MET A 42 -14.39 -10.94 12.81
CA MET A 42 -13.41 -9.86 12.99
C MET A 42 -13.39 -9.37 14.44
N SER A 43 -12.21 -9.03 14.95
CA SER A 43 -11.99 -8.16 16.10
C SER A 43 -11.82 -6.71 15.65
N ASP A 44 -12.24 -5.74 16.46
CA ASP A 44 -11.99 -4.32 16.16
C ASP A 44 -10.50 -3.98 16.10
N SER A 45 -9.66 -4.78 16.76
CA SER A 45 -8.20 -4.65 16.71
C SER A 45 -7.55 -5.22 15.44
N ASP A 46 -8.29 -5.96 14.62
CA ASP A 46 -7.72 -6.58 13.43
C ASP A 46 -7.33 -5.51 12.41
N THR A 47 -6.13 -5.63 11.85
CA THR A 47 -5.67 -4.69 10.82
C THR A 47 -6.22 -5.07 9.46
N VAL A 48 -6.72 -4.08 8.74
CA VAL A 48 -7.25 -4.22 7.38
C VAL A 48 -6.50 -3.31 6.42
N VAL A 49 -6.42 -3.73 5.16
CA VAL A 49 -6.29 -2.80 4.03
C VAL A 49 -7.70 -2.28 3.74
N GLY A 50 -7.96 -1.00 4.00
CA GLY A 50 -9.22 -0.33 3.67
C GLY A 50 -9.10 0.41 2.34
N VAL A 51 -10.03 0.19 1.43
CA VAL A 51 -10.05 0.83 0.10
C VAL A 51 -11.42 1.43 -0.12
N GLU A 52 -11.46 2.69 -0.56
CA GLU A 52 -12.68 3.38 -0.94
C GLU A 52 -12.51 3.96 -2.34
N ILE A 53 -13.41 3.60 -3.25
CA ILE A 53 -13.43 4.09 -4.63
C ILE A 53 -14.88 4.33 -5.01
N ASN A 54 -15.19 5.52 -5.55
CA ASN A 54 -16.53 5.89 -6.00
C ASN A 54 -17.63 5.55 -4.95
N ASP A 55 -17.40 5.96 -3.71
CA ASP A 55 -18.26 5.73 -2.53
C ASP A 55 -18.47 4.25 -2.14
N GLU A 56 -17.78 3.30 -2.77
CA GLU A 56 -17.74 1.90 -2.33
C GLU A 56 -16.51 1.64 -1.46
N ALA A 57 -16.74 1.42 -0.17
CA ALA A 57 -15.71 1.08 0.81
C ALA A 57 -15.65 -0.43 1.08
N LYS A 58 -14.45 -1.01 0.95
CA LYS A 58 -14.18 -2.42 1.28
C LYS A 58 -12.93 -2.58 2.14
N ALA A 59 -12.96 -3.54 3.04
CA ALA A 59 -11.84 -3.91 3.92
C ALA A 59 -11.34 -5.33 3.63
N TYR A 60 -10.02 -5.48 3.59
CA TYR A 60 -9.31 -6.74 3.34
C TYR A 60 -8.45 -7.08 4.57
N PRO A 61 -8.86 -8.04 5.42
CA PRO A 61 -8.13 -8.36 6.65
C PRO A 61 -6.74 -8.93 6.37
N LEU A 62 -5.72 -8.42 7.07
CA LEU A 62 -4.34 -8.90 6.90
C LEU A 62 -4.20 -10.39 7.23
N PHE A 63 -4.97 -10.91 8.19
CA PHE A 63 -4.96 -12.33 8.53
C PHE A 63 -5.52 -13.23 7.42
N ILE A 64 -6.27 -12.69 6.45
CA ILE A 64 -6.65 -13.40 5.22
C ILE A 64 -5.56 -13.19 4.17
N LEU A 65 -5.14 -11.93 3.96
CA LEU A 65 -4.15 -11.57 2.95
C LEU A 65 -2.82 -12.30 3.15
N VAL A 66 -2.40 -12.60 4.38
CA VAL A 66 -1.16 -13.37 4.64
C VAL A 66 -1.16 -14.78 4.03
N TRP A 67 -2.35 -15.34 3.76
CA TRP A 67 -2.51 -16.69 3.17
C TRP A 67 -2.80 -16.69 1.67
N HIS A 68 -3.05 -15.51 1.09
CA HIS A 68 -3.49 -15.37 -0.30
C HIS A 68 -2.63 -14.40 -1.11
N GLU A 69 -1.99 -13.44 -0.45
CA GLU A 69 -1.14 -12.36 -0.96
C GLU A 69 -1.79 -11.41 -1.98
N ILE A 70 -2.80 -11.85 -2.73
CA ILE A 70 -3.45 -11.11 -3.80
C ILE A 70 -4.96 -11.38 -3.76
N VAL A 71 -5.75 -10.32 -3.82
CA VAL A 71 -7.20 -10.35 -4.06
C VAL A 71 -7.49 -9.54 -5.32
N ASN A 72 -7.97 -10.20 -6.38
CA ASN A 72 -8.48 -9.54 -7.56
C ASN A 72 -9.97 -9.22 -7.32
N ASP A 73 -10.31 -7.94 -7.30
CA ASP A 73 -11.65 -7.45 -7.00
C ASP A 73 -12.09 -6.39 -8.02
N ARG A 74 -13.35 -5.93 -7.88
CA ARG A 74 -13.88 -4.71 -8.45
C ARG A 74 -14.47 -3.86 -7.32
N ILE A 75 -14.00 -2.61 -7.18
CA ILE A 75 -14.39 -1.68 -6.13
C ILE A 75 -14.81 -0.39 -6.80
N GLY A 76 -16.06 0.04 -6.64
CA GLY A 76 -16.58 1.26 -7.29
C GLY A 76 -16.44 1.20 -8.80
N ASP A 77 -16.73 0.03 -9.41
CA ASP A 77 -16.49 -0.32 -10.81
C ASP A 77 -15.01 -0.39 -11.28
N VAL A 78 -14.04 0.00 -10.45
CA VAL A 78 -12.61 -0.07 -10.78
C VAL A 78 -12.09 -1.49 -10.57
N PRO A 79 -11.49 -2.14 -11.59
CA PRO A 79 -10.81 -3.41 -11.42
C PRO A 79 -9.56 -3.20 -10.57
N ALA A 80 -9.56 -3.73 -9.35
CA ALA A 80 -8.48 -3.52 -8.39
C ALA A 80 -7.79 -4.84 -8.02
N SER A 81 -6.50 -4.78 -7.72
CA SER A 81 -5.72 -5.87 -7.13
C SER A 81 -5.15 -5.41 -5.79
N VAL A 82 -5.67 -5.97 -4.69
CA VAL A 82 -5.17 -5.71 -3.33
C VAL A 82 -4.10 -6.73 -3.00
N THR A 83 -2.89 -6.26 -2.68
CA THR A 83 -1.72 -7.12 -2.52
C THR A 83 -1.05 -6.94 -1.17
N TYR A 84 -0.51 -8.02 -0.63
CA TYR A 84 0.24 -8.04 0.62
C TYR A 84 1.42 -9.01 0.53
N CYS A 85 2.63 -8.50 0.79
CA CYS A 85 3.82 -9.30 0.97
C CYS A 85 4.20 -9.31 2.46
N PRO A 86 3.96 -10.40 3.21
CA PRO A 86 4.26 -10.45 4.64
C PRO A 86 5.77 -10.40 4.96
N LEU A 87 6.63 -10.82 4.02
CA LEU A 87 8.08 -10.74 4.20
C LEU A 87 8.58 -9.28 4.32
N CYS A 88 7.97 -8.39 3.54
CA CYS A 88 8.38 -6.99 3.44
C CYS A 88 7.38 -6.06 4.14
N TYR A 89 6.29 -6.60 4.68
CA TYR A 89 5.14 -5.85 5.16
C TYR A 89 4.60 -4.87 4.11
N THR A 90 4.79 -5.18 2.83
CA THR A 90 4.43 -4.30 1.71
C THR A 90 2.98 -4.53 1.34
N ARG A 91 2.18 -3.46 1.38
CA ARG A 91 0.79 -3.46 0.92
C ARG A 91 0.69 -2.52 -0.26
N GLN A 92 0.08 -2.96 -1.35
CA GLN A 92 -0.22 -2.09 -2.49
C GLN A 92 -1.55 -2.47 -3.11
N VAL A 93 -2.28 -1.46 -3.56
CA VAL A 93 -3.51 -1.63 -4.31
C VAL A 93 -3.29 -1.03 -5.69
N PHE A 94 -3.52 -1.83 -6.71
CA PHE A 94 -3.32 -1.44 -8.10
C PHE A 94 -4.64 -1.42 -8.84
N GLU A 95 -4.81 -0.49 -9.77
CA GLU A 95 -5.74 -0.69 -10.87
C GLU A 95 -5.16 -1.77 -11.80
N ARG A 96 -5.86 -2.89 -11.97
CA ARG A 96 -5.37 -4.06 -12.72
C ARG A 96 -5.73 -3.98 -14.20
N VAL A 97 -5.29 -2.91 -14.86
CA VAL A 97 -5.50 -2.66 -16.30
C VAL A 97 -4.16 -2.56 -17.02
N ILE A 98 -4.02 -3.28 -18.13
CA ILE A 98 -2.85 -3.21 -19.04
C ILE A 98 -3.38 -2.91 -20.44
N ASP A 99 -2.95 -1.80 -21.03
CA ASP A 99 -3.39 -1.37 -22.37
C ASP A 99 -4.92 -1.36 -22.55
N GLY A 100 -5.63 -0.93 -21.50
CA GLY A 100 -7.10 -0.88 -21.48
C GLY A 100 -7.80 -2.23 -21.28
N GLN A 101 -7.05 -3.31 -21.04
CA GLN A 101 -7.61 -4.62 -20.71
C GLN A 101 -7.49 -4.92 -19.22
N GLU A 102 -8.59 -5.34 -18.60
CA GLU A 102 -8.54 -5.87 -17.24
C GLU A 102 -7.73 -7.16 -17.21
N VAL A 103 -6.86 -7.26 -16.21
CA VAL A 103 -6.06 -8.46 -15.96
C VAL A 103 -6.27 -8.98 -14.55
N GLU A 104 -5.97 -10.25 -14.35
CA GLU A 104 -5.90 -10.88 -13.03
C GLU A 104 -4.45 -11.18 -12.70
N PHE A 105 -4.06 -10.91 -11.47
CA PHE A 105 -2.74 -11.23 -10.94
C PHE A 105 -2.76 -12.50 -10.10
N GLY A 106 -1.70 -13.29 -10.19
CA GLY A 106 -1.47 -14.44 -9.33
C GLY A 106 -0.07 -14.40 -8.68
N THR A 107 0.14 -15.28 -7.71
CA THR A 107 1.43 -15.41 -7.03
C THR A 107 2.39 -16.27 -7.86
N SER A 108 3.58 -15.76 -8.17
CA SER A 108 4.54 -16.52 -8.99
C SER A 108 5.35 -17.55 -8.20
N GLY A 109 5.31 -17.48 -6.87
CA GLY A 109 6.21 -18.20 -5.97
C GLY A 109 7.65 -17.68 -6.00
N LYS A 110 7.90 -16.53 -6.64
CA LYS A 110 9.22 -15.91 -6.80
C LYS A 110 9.31 -14.60 -6.04
N LEU A 111 10.53 -14.28 -5.65
CA LEU A 111 10.88 -13.09 -4.89
C LEU A 111 12.06 -12.36 -5.55
N TYR A 112 12.09 -11.05 -5.41
CA TYR A 112 13.23 -10.19 -5.72
C TYR A 112 13.32 -9.10 -4.65
N ASN A 113 14.52 -8.88 -4.09
CA ASN A 113 14.70 -8.05 -2.89
C ASN A 113 13.77 -8.44 -1.72
N SER A 114 13.57 -9.75 -1.51
CA SER A 114 12.58 -10.35 -0.60
C SER A 114 11.10 -10.06 -0.92
N ASN A 115 10.81 -9.12 -1.80
CA ASN A 115 9.46 -8.72 -2.17
C ASN A 115 8.85 -9.67 -3.21
N LEU A 116 7.53 -9.81 -3.17
CA LEU A 116 6.74 -10.65 -4.07
C LEU A 116 6.93 -10.24 -5.54
N LEU A 117 7.25 -11.22 -6.39
CA LEU A 117 6.99 -11.10 -7.82
C LEU A 117 5.61 -11.70 -8.12
N MET A 118 4.68 -10.86 -8.56
CA MET A 118 3.39 -11.31 -9.08
C MET A 118 3.56 -11.77 -10.54
N TYR A 119 2.54 -12.41 -11.10
CA TYR A 119 2.44 -12.58 -12.54
C TYR A 119 1.03 -12.23 -13.01
N ASP A 120 0.89 -11.69 -14.22
CA ASP A 120 -0.42 -11.47 -14.83
C ASP A 120 -0.85 -12.72 -15.62
N ARG A 121 -2.14 -13.08 -15.54
CA ARG A 121 -2.69 -14.24 -16.24
C ARG A 121 -2.85 -14.02 -17.76
N LEU A 122 -2.83 -12.77 -18.22
CA LEU A 122 -3.01 -12.41 -19.64
C LEU A 122 -1.78 -12.79 -20.49
N THR A 123 -0.60 -12.37 -20.04
CA THR A 123 0.68 -12.51 -20.77
C THR A 123 1.68 -13.43 -20.06
N GLY A 124 1.47 -13.69 -18.77
CA GLY A 124 2.43 -14.44 -17.95
C GLY A 124 3.68 -13.65 -17.58
N SER A 125 3.68 -12.32 -17.73
CA SER A 125 4.79 -11.44 -17.35
C SER A 125 4.96 -11.41 -15.84
N TYR A 126 6.17 -11.12 -15.36
CA TYR A 126 6.42 -10.93 -13.93
C TYR A 126 6.39 -9.46 -13.57
N TRP A 127 5.79 -9.18 -12.41
CA TRP A 127 5.56 -7.84 -11.89
C TRP A 127 6.15 -7.72 -10.50
N SER A 128 6.98 -6.70 -10.27
CA SER A 128 7.43 -6.35 -8.92
C SER A 128 6.25 -5.73 -8.17
N GLN A 129 5.85 -6.33 -7.04
CA GLN A 129 4.78 -5.79 -6.20
C GLN A 129 5.22 -4.45 -5.59
N ALA A 130 6.45 -4.33 -5.09
CA ALA A 130 6.96 -3.07 -4.56
C ALA A 130 6.95 -1.91 -5.58
N LEU A 131 7.24 -2.20 -6.85
CA LEU A 131 7.37 -1.16 -7.87
C LEU A 131 6.11 -0.97 -8.73
N GLY A 132 5.14 -1.88 -8.67
CA GLY A 132 4.02 -1.93 -9.62
C GLY A 132 4.46 -2.06 -11.08
N LEU A 133 5.62 -2.67 -11.35
CA LEU A 133 6.28 -2.63 -12.66
C LEU A 133 6.48 -4.03 -13.25
N ALA A 134 6.16 -4.20 -14.53
CA ALA A 134 6.44 -5.40 -15.28
C ALA A 134 7.94 -5.52 -15.55
N VAL A 135 8.59 -6.43 -14.83
CA VAL A 135 10.05 -6.58 -14.86
C VAL A 135 10.53 -7.54 -15.94
N THR A 136 9.69 -8.45 -16.43
CA THR A 136 10.01 -9.40 -17.51
C THR A 136 8.74 -9.82 -18.25
N GLY A 137 8.84 -10.23 -19.51
CA GLY A 137 7.71 -10.78 -20.27
C GLY A 137 7.19 -9.81 -21.33
N GLU A 138 6.01 -10.08 -21.87
CA GLU A 138 5.40 -9.26 -22.93
C GLU A 138 5.02 -7.87 -22.41
N ALA A 139 4.52 -7.78 -21.18
CA ALA A 139 4.16 -6.51 -20.55
C ALA A 139 5.38 -5.70 -20.08
N PHE A 140 6.61 -6.15 -20.35
CA PHE A 140 7.86 -5.50 -19.90
C PHE A 140 7.82 -3.96 -20.03
N GLY A 141 8.11 -3.28 -18.91
CA GLY A 141 8.16 -1.83 -18.83
C GLY A 141 6.81 -1.14 -18.56
N HIS A 142 5.69 -1.85 -18.60
CA HIS A 142 4.42 -1.33 -18.11
C HIS A 142 4.44 -1.15 -16.61
N ARG A 143 3.72 -0.12 -16.14
CA ARG A 143 3.55 0.22 -14.74
C ARG A 143 2.07 0.30 -14.43
N LEU A 144 1.68 -0.25 -13.30
CA LEU A 144 0.32 -0.18 -12.77
C LEU A 144 0.09 1.14 -12.06
N ASP A 145 -1.13 1.66 -12.17
CA ASP A 145 -1.57 2.81 -11.41
C ASP A 145 -1.87 2.40 -9.97
N LEU A 146 -1.37 3.18 -9.02
CA LEU A 146 -1.59 2.96 -7.60
C LEU A 146 -2.91 3.58 -7.16
N ILE A 147 -3.69 2.81 -6.41
CA ILE A 147 -4.92 3.27 -5.77
C ILE A 147 -4.59 3.60 -4.32
N PRO A 148 -4.90 4.81 -3.81
CA PRO A 148 -4.75 5.12 -2.39
C PRO A 148 -5.61 4.20 -1.51
N PHE A 149 -5.05 3.79 -0.37
CA PHE A 149 -5.72 2.93 0.59
C PHE A 149 -5.33 3.32 2.02
N ASP A 150 -6.00 2.72 2.99
CA ASP A 150 -5.70 2.83 4.41
C ASP A 150 -5.16 1.51 4.96
N ILE A 151 -4.20 1.61 5.86
CA ILE A 151 -3.84 0.54 6.79
C ILE A 151 -4.33 1.00 8.13
N ILE A 152 -5.26 0.27 8.71
CA ILE A 152 -6.03 0.76 9.84
C ILE A 152 -6.65 -0.41 10.58
N THR A 153 -7.03 -0.21 11.84
CA THR A 153 -7.81 -1.21 12.57
C THR A 153 -9.23 -1.31 12.02
N TRP A 154 -9.85 -2.47 12.14
CA TRP A 154 -11.23 -2.69 11.70
C TRP A 154 -12.22 -1.80 12.46
N GLY A 155 -11.97 -1.56 13.75
CA GLY A 155 -12.77 -0.68 14.58
C GLY A 155 -12.76 0.77 14.05
N ASP A 156 -11.57 1.30 13.80
CA ASP A 156 -11.40 2.67 13.29
C ASP A 156 -11.91 2.79 11.84
N TRP A 157 -11.68 1.78 11.00
CA TRP A 157 -12.17 1.77 9.62
C TRP A 157 -13.70 1.83 9.53
N LYS A 158 -14.42 1.03 10.32
CA LYS A 158 -15.89 1.08 10.36
C LYS A 158 -16.42 2.39 10.92
N ALA A 159 -15.67 3.06 11.80
CA ALA A 159 -16.05 4.36 12.32
C ALA A 159 -15.99 5.44 11.21
N LEU A 160 -15.04 5.31 10.28
CA LEU A 160 -14.93 6.16 9.09
C LEU A 160 -15.94 5.77 7.99
N HIS A 161 -16.13 4.46 7.76
CA HIS A 161 -16.95 3.93 6.67
C HIS A 161 -18.03 2.96 7.23
N PRO A 162 -19.16 3.47 7.75
CA PRO A 162 -20.18 2.64 8.41
C PRO A 162 -20.94 1.71 7.45
N ASP A 163 -20.87 1.94 6.15
CA ASP A 163 -21.49 1.09 5.12
C ASP A 163 -20.48 0.14 4.45
N THR A 164 -19.24 0.07 4.97
CA THR A 164 -18.18 -0.76 4.39
C THR A 164 -18.52 -2.25 4.35
N LEU A 165 -18.00 -2.92 3.34
CA LEU A 165 -17.95 -4.36 3.26
C LEU A 165 -16.60 -4.89 3.77
N VAL A 166 -16.55 -6.15 4.22
CA VAL A 166 -15.30 -6.81 4.63
C VAL A 166 -15.19 -8.19 4.00
N LEU A 167 -13.99 -8.52 3.50
CA LEU A 167 -13.69 -9.82 2.91
C LEU A 167 -13.88 -10.93 3.95
N THR A 168 -14.66 -11.94 3.58
CA THR A 168 -14.96 -13.08 4.46
C THR A 168 -13.91 -14.17 4.39
N THR A 169 -13.95 -15.08 5.36
CA THR A 169 -13.14 -16.30 5.34
C THR A 169 -13.63 -17.34 4.32
N ASP A 170 -14.79 -17.13 3.67
CA ASP A 170 -15.27 -17.93 2.54
C ASP A 170 -14.53 -17.53 1.26
N THR A 171 -13.31 -18.04 1.17
CA THR A 171 -12.33 -17.74 0.12
C THR A 171 -12.28 -18.82 -0.95
N GLY A 172 -13.09 -19.87 -0.83
CA GLY A 172 -12.96 -21.10 -1.64
C GLY A 172 -11.78 -21.99 -1.26
N HIS A 173 -11.01 -21.64 -0.23
CA HIS A 173 -9.82 -22.39 0.22
C HIS A 173 -9.90 -22.81 1.69
N ILE A 174 -9.37 -24.00 1.99
CA ILE A 174 -9.23 -24.48 3.38
C ILE A 174 -7.92 -23.92 3.95
N ARG A 175 -8.04 -22.97 4.89
CA ARG A 175 -6.93 -22.31 5.59
C ARG A 175 -7.29 -22.09 7.07
N SER A 176 -6.27 -22.00 7.91
CA SER A 176 -6.42 -21.60 9.32
C SER A 176 -6.10 -20.12 9.46
N TYR A 177 -7.10 -19.27 9.19
CA TYR A 177 -6.96 -17.81 9.26
C TYR A 177 -6.69 -17.27 10.68
N ALA A 178 -6.89 -18.09 11.71
CA ALA A 178 -6.57 -17.75 13.09
C ALA A 178 -5.07 -17.84 13.43
N THR A 179 -4.21 -18.18 12.47
CA THR A 179 -2.78 -18.35 12.70
C THR A 179 -1.99 -17.59 11.64
N ASP A 180 -1.08 -16.72 12.09
CA ASP A 180 -0.12 -16.06 11.22
C ASP A 180 1.09 -16.99 10.98
N PRO A 181 1.43 -17.35 9.73
CA PRO A 181 2.54 -18.25 9.42
C PRO A 181 3.93 -17.62 9.65
N TYR A 182 4.03 -16.29 9.81
CA TYR A 182 5.27 -15.56 10.02
C TYR A 182 5.51 -15.17 11.49
N GLY A 183 4.45 -15.04 12.31
CA GLY A 183 4.55 -14.89 13.77
C GLY A 183 5.58 -13.84 14.22
N ASP A 184 6.55 -14.23 15.04
CA ASP A 184 7.58 -13.34 15.61
C ASP A 184 8.52 -12.72 14.56
N TYR A 185 8.47 -13.19 13.31
CA TYR A 185 9.29 -12.65 12.23
C TYR A 185 9.18 -11.13 12.16
N TYR A 186 7.99 -10.55 12.24
CA TYR A 186 7.82 -9.09 12.09
C TYR A 186 8.59 -8.27 13.13
N ALA A 187 8.87 -8.85 14.31
CA ALA A 187 9.59 -8.19 15.40
C ALA A 187 11.11 -8.43 15.37
N GLU A 188 11.59 -9.45 14.64
CA GLU A 188 13.02 -9.77 14.57
C GLU A 188 13.74 -8.97 13.47
N PRO A 189 15.01 -8.56 13.65
CA PRO A 189 15.75 -7.86 12.59
C PRO A 189 16.10 -8.76 11.39
N ARG A 190 15.89 -10.07 11.50
CA ARG A 190 16.24 -11.06 10.47
C ARG A 190 15.48 -10.79 9.16
N ILE A 191 16.19 -10.81 8.04
CA ILE A 191 15.63 -10.81 6.67
C ILE A 191 15.76 -12.24 6.12
N MET A 192 14.66 -12.84 5.65
CA MET A 192 14.67 -14.26 5.23
C MET A 192 15.29 -14.49 3.85
N PHE A 193 15.18 -13.50 2.96
CA PHE A 193 15.66 -13.59 1.59
C PHE A 193 16.68 -12.49 1.29
N PRO A 194 17.54 -12.66 0.27
CA PRO A 194 18.54 -11.65 -0.06
C PRO A 194 17.92 -10.32 -0.50
N VAL A 195 18.61 -9.23 -0.16
CA VAL A 195 18.38 -7.88 -0.67
C VAL A 195 19.66 -7.31 -1.26
N GLU A 196 19.54 -6.48 -2.28
CA GLU A 196 20.69 -5.93 -2.99
C GLU A 196 21.35 -4.75 -2.29
N HIS A 197 20.57 -3.96 -1.57
CA HIS A 197 21.02 -2.80 -0.82
C HIS A 197 20.51 -2.87 0.62
N SER A 198 21.25 -2.25 1.51
CA SER A 198 20.96 -2.15 2.94
C SER A 198 21.36 -0.77 3.42
N ASP A 199 20.66 -0.26 4.43
CA ASP A 199 20.87 1.07 4.97
C ASP A 199 20.63 1.02 6.49
N ASP A 200 21.57 1.57 7.27
CA ASP A 200 21.59 1.50 8.74
C ASP A 200 21.00 2.74 9.43
N ARG A 201 20.41 3.67 8.69
CA ARG A 201 19.73 4.86 9.25
C ARG A 201 18.54 4.54 10.16
N MET A 202 17.92 3.37 9.99
CA MET A 202 16.82 2.91 10.85
C MET A 202 16.76 1.38 10.93
N HIS A 203 15.93 0.84 11.82
CA HIS A 203 15.81 -0.60 11.99
C HIS A 203 15.26 -1.22 10.69
N PRO A 204 15.75 -2.39 10.22
CA PRO A 204 15.33 -2.97 8.94
C PRO A 204 13.81 -3.17 8.82
N LYS A 205 13.11 -3.38 9.93
CA LYS A 205 11.64 -3.55 9.99
C LYS A 205 10.87 -2.35 10.54
N ASP A 206 11.50 -1.17 10.59
CA ASP A 206 10.73 0.05 10.78
C ASP A 206 9.75 0.19 9.60
N VAL A 207 8.48 0.45 9.91
CA VAL A 207 7.46 0.67 8.89
C VAL A 207 7.62 2.10 8.38
N ILE A 208 7.82 2.22 7.08
CA ILE A 208 7.91 3.51 6.39
C ILE A 208 6.72 3.67 5.45
N LEU A 209 6.48 4.93 5.05
CA LEU A 209 5.69 5.30 3.90
C LEU A 209 6.63 5.88 2.86
N GLY A 210 6.77 5.16 1.74
CA GLY A 210 7.56 5.58 0.61
C GLY A 210 6.73 6.43 -0.36
N PHE A 211 7.39 7.40 -0.97
CA PHE A 211 6.86 8.20 -2.06
C PHE A 211 7.87 8.26 -3.20
N ARG A 212 7.33 8.20 -4.41
CA ARG A 212 8.07 8.39 -5.65
C ARG A 212 7.45 9.56 -6.42
N GLN A 213 8.24 10.59 -6.66
CA GLN A 213 7.90 11.70 -7.54
C GLN A 213 9.04 11.87 -8.54
N ASP A 214 8.78 11.55 -9.81
CA ASP A 214 9.79 11.51 -10.87
C ASP A 214 11.00 10.64 -10.47
N ASP A 215 12.19 11.23 -10.37
CA ASP A 215 13.43 10.55 -9.93
C ASP A 215 13.71 10.71 -8.43
N VAL A 216 12.81 11.36 -7.68
CA VAL A 216 12.95 11.58 -6.24
C VAL A 216 12.17 10.52 -5.45
N TYR A 217 12.89 9.85 -4.56
CA TYR A 217 12.34 8.88 -3.63
C TYR A 217 12.52 9.42 -2.22
N LYS A 218 11.44 9.40 -1.42
CA LYS A 218 11.48 9.88 -0.04
C LYS A 218 10.66 8.96 0.86
N ALA A 219 11.22 8.62 2.01
CA ALA A 219 10.58 7.80 3.03
C ALA A 219 10.28 8.62 4.30
N PHE A 220 9.13 8.34 4.90
CA PHE A 220 8.71 8.86 6.19
C PHE A 220 8.47 7.68 7.13
N ARG A 221 8.99 7.69 8.36
CA ARG A 221 8.67 6.62 9.32
C ARG A 221 7.23 6.80 9.79
N GLN A 222 6.46 5.72 9.88
CA GLN A 222 5.08 5.77 10.37
C GLN A 222 5.01 6.46 11.74
N ASN A 223 5.94 6.15 12.65
CA ASN A 223 5.99 6.73 13.99
C ASN A 223 6.25 8.25 14.00
N ASP A 224 6.99 8.77 13.01
CA ASP A 224 7.26 10.20 12.93
C ASP A 224 5.98 10.96 12.54
N ILE A 225 5.18 10.39 11.63
CA ILE A 225 3.89 10.96 11.22
C ILE A 225 2.91 10.90 12.40
N GLU A 226 2.81 9.76 13.08
CA GLU A 226 1.96 9.59 14.27
C GLU A 226 2.32 10.57 15.39
N SER A 227 3.62 10.80 15.62
CA SER A 227 4.09 11.68 16.69
C SER A 227 3.85 13.17 16.38
N ASN A 228 3.93 13.57 15.12
CA ASN A 228 3.69 14.95 14.70
C ASN A 228 2.21 15.23 14.40
N ILE A 229 1.40 14.19 14.18
CA ILE A 229 0.00 14.21 13.69
C ILE A 229 -0.11 14.76 12.26
N ILE A 230 0.52 15.90 11.96
CA ILE A 230 0.62 16.49 10.63
C ILE A 230 2.09 16.80 10.32
N ILE A 231 2.52 16.43 9.12
CA ILE A 231 3.79 16.85 8.53
C ILE A 231 3.50 17.58 7.22
N ASN A 232 3.93 18.84 7.12
CA ASN A 232 3.99 19.58 5.86
C ASN A 232 5.40 19.48 5.30
N ASP A 233 5.55 18.92 4.11
CA ASP A 233 6.83 18.71 3.45
C ASP A 233 6.66 18.80 1.92
N SER A 234 7.67 18.34 1.19
CA SER A 234 7.67 18.11 -0.26
C SER A 234 8.38 16.80 -0.61
N VAL A 235 7.93 16.18 -1.69
CA VAL A 235 8.62 15.07 -2.38
C VAL A 235 8.93 15.55 -3.79
N GLY A 236 10.21 15.81 -4.07
CA GLY A 236 10.57 16.58 -5.27
C GLY A 236 9.91 17.95 -5.23
N ASP A 237 9.25 18.32 -6.32
CA ASP A 237 8.54 19.59 -6.45
C ASP A 237 7.07 19.52 -5.97
N VAL A 238 6.59 18.36 -5.53
CA VAL A 238 5.20 18.19 -5.08
C VAL A 238 5.09 18.46 -3.58
N PRO A 239 4.37 19.51 -3.15
CA PRO A 239 4.09 19.77 -1.75
C PRO A 239 3.13 18.72 -1.20
N VAL A 240 3.51 18.05 -0.12
CA VAL A 240 2.71 16.99 0.50
C VAL A 240 2.39 17.32 1.95
N MET A 241 1.17 16.99 2.36
CA MET A 241 0.74 16.91 3.75
C MET A 241 0.53 15.44 4.11
N LEU A 242 1.26 14.95 5.11
CA LEU A 242 0.99 13.66 5.75
C LEU A 242 0.21 13.89 7.04
N VAL A 243 -0.81 13.08 7.29
CA VAL A 243 -1.63 13.15 8.49
C VAL A 243 -1.92 11.76 9.06
N SER A 244 -1.92 11.65 10.38
CA SER A 244 -2.23 10.42 11.11
C SER A 244 -3.13 10.72 12.31
N LEU A 245 -4.41 10.38 12.20
CA LEU A 245 -5.38 10.48 13.31
C LEU A 245 -5.69 9.13 13.98
N PHE A 246 -5.29 8.03 13.37
CA PHE A 246 -5.51 6.66 13.86
C PHE A 246 -4.18 5.92 13.93
N SER A 247 -4.03 5.05 14.93
CA SER A 247 -2.80 4.27 15.08
C SER A 247 -2.57 3.36 13.86
N GLN A 248 -1.32 3.27 13.41
CA GLN A 248 -0.88 2.51 12.23
C GLN A 248 -1.43 3.02 10.90
N ASN A 249 -2.17 4.13 10.90
CA ASN A 249 -2.76 4.73 9.72
C ASN A 249 -2.14 6.09 9.46
N SER A 250 -1.71 6.31 8.22
CA SER A 250 -1.34 7.64 7.74
C SER A 250 -1.90 7.84 6.35
N ARG A 251 -2.36 9.05 6.07
CA ARG A 251 -2.80 9.50 4.75
C ARG A 251 -1.89 10.60 4.25
N ALA A 252 -1.81 10.74 2.94
CA ALA A 252 -1.04 11.79 2.29
C ALA A 252 -1.87 12.50 1.24
N PHE A 253 -1.69 13.82 1.15
CA PHE A 253 -2.41 14.69 0.24
C PHE A 253 -1.46 15.68 -0.43
N GLU A 254 -1.68 15.96 -1.71
CA GLU A 254 -1.08 17.14 -2.33
C GLU A 254 -1.71 18.38 -1.66
N ARG A 255 -0.87 19.27 -1.11
CA ARG A 255 -1.32 20.43 -0.32
C ARG A 255 -1.39 21.72 -1.12
N THR A 256 -1.56 21.62 -2.44
CA THR A 256 -1.78 22.77 -3.33
C THR A 256 -3.26 22.89 -3.66
N VAL A 257 -3.86 24.05 -3.39
CA VAL A 257 -5.27 24.35 -3.64
C VAL A 257 -5.36 25.68 -4.36
N ASP A 258 -6.03 25.72 -5.52
CA ASP A 258 -6.18 26.93 -6.34
C ASP A 258 -4.83 27.68 -6.58
N ASP A 259 -3.78 26.92 -6.90
CA ASP A 259 -2.39 27.38 -7.12
C ASP A 259 -1.66 27.92 -5.87
N GLU A 260 -2.26 27.83 -4.67
CA GLU A 260 -1.61 28.15 -3.41
C GLU A 260 -1.16 26.90 -2.65
N ILE A 261 0.08 26.92 -2.16
CA ILE A 261 0.61 25.88 -1.27
C ILE A 261 0.14 26.19 0.15
N LEU A 262 -0.65 25.28 0.73
CA LEU A 262 -1.19 25.41 2.08
C LEU A 262 -0.34 24.67 3.10
N ASP A 263 -0.25 25.20 4.32
CA ASP A 263 0.37 24.53 5.46
C ASP A 263 -0.71 24.16 6.47
N PHE A 264 -0.76 22.89 6.86
CA PHE A 264 -1.80 22.36 7.73
C PHE A 264 -1.34 22.22 9.18
N ALA A 265 -2.27 22.39 10.11
CA ALA A 265 -2.06 22.18 11.54
C ALA A 265 -3.25 21.43 12.14
N TYR A 266 -2.98 20.65 13.19
CA TYR A 266 -4.00 19.95 13.96
C TYR A 266 -4.17 20.63 15.32
N ALA A 267 -5.38 21.08 15.63
CA ALA A 267 -5.70 21.73 16.90
C ALA A 267 -7.17 21.48 17.27
N ASP A 268 -7.46 21.31 18.56
CA ASP A 268 -8.81 21.13 19.09
C ASP A 268 -9.63 20.05 18.33
N ASP A 269 -9.00 18.92 18.00
CA ASP A 269 -9.58 17.82 17.22
C ASP A 269 -10.03 18.17 15.79
N ASN A 270 -9.39 19.16 15.18
CA ASN A 270 -9.67 19.60 13.82
C ASN A 270 -8.38 19.86 13.04
N ILE A 271 -8.43 19.64 11.71
CA ILE A 271 -7.36 19.99 10.77
C ILE A 271 -7.68 21.36 10.19
N PHE A 272 -6.72 22.28 10.18
CA PHE A 272 -6.85 23.62 9.59
C PHE A 272 -5.71 23.94 8.64
N ASP A 273 -5.97 24.72 7.59
CA ASP A 273 -4.89 25.40 6.86
C ASP A 273 -4.53 26.72 7.55
N SER A 274 -3.24 27.04 7.57
CA SER A 274 -2.70 28.21 8.29
C SER A 274 -2.98 29.52 7.57
N GLN A 275 -3.24 29.47 6.26
CA GLN A 275 -3.41 30.64 5.39
C GLN A 275 -4.79 31.28 5.57
N THR A 276 -5.83 30.47 5.67
CA THR A 276 -7.23 30.93 5.69
C THR A 276 -8.02 30.44 6.90
N ASN A 277 -7.45 29.53 7.69
CA ASN A 277 -8.12 28.88 8.82
C ASN A 277 -9.39 28.14 8.38
N SER A 278 -9.43 27.62 7.14
CA SER A 278 -10.48 26.69 6.74
C SER A 278 -10.27 25.37 7.46
N ARG A 279 -11.37 24.70 7.78
CA ARG A 279 -11.35 23.42 8.48
C ARG A 279 -11.49 22.28 7.48
N TRP A 280 -10.71 21.23 7.68
CA TRP A 280 -10.65 20.06 6.82
C TRP A 280 -10.95 18.79 7.61
N ASN A 281 -11.60 17.81 6.98
CA ASN A 281 -11.78 16.48 7.57
C ASN A 281 -10.61 15.54 7.22
N TYR A 282 -10.65 14.30 7.71
CA TYR A 282 -9.58 13.33 7.50
C TYR A 282 -9.46 12.80 6.05
N ASP A 283 -10.50 13.01 5.24
CA ASP A 283 -10.51 12.67 3.81
C ASP A 283 -9.96 13.80 2.94
N GLY A 284 -9.54 14.92 3.54
CA GLY A 284 -9.03 16.09 2.81
C GLY A 284 -10.13 16.96 2.20
N LEU A 285 -11.37 16.87 2.67
CA LEU A 285 -12.46 17.78 2.30
C LEU A 285 -12.47 18.98 3.26
N ALA A 286 -12.45 20.18 2.71
CA ALA A 286 -12.73 21.39 3.46
C ALA A 286 -14.22 21.44 3.83
N VAL A 287 -14.53 21.42 5.11
CA VAL A 287 -15.90 21.35 5.66
C VAL A 287 -16.43 22.69 6.16
N SER A 288 -15.59 23.73 6.17
CA SER A 288 -15.98 25.12 6.44
C SER A 288 -14.81 26.07 6.18
N GLY A 289 -15.10 27.33 5.89
CA GLY A 289 -14.09 28.40 5.76
C GLY A 289 -13.99 28.92 4.34
N HIS A 290 -12.83 29.48 3.99
CA HIS A 290 -12.57 30.01 2.65
C HIS A 290 -12.64 28.93 1.57
N TYR A 291 -12.09 27.75 1.86
CA TYR A 291 -12.01 26.63 0.94
C TYR A 291 -13.20 25.66 1.03
N ASP A 292 -14.32 26.01 1.67
CA ASP A 292 -15.48 25.13 1.86
C ASP A 292 -15.88 24.35 0.58
N GLY A 293 -15.98 23.03 0.70
CA GLY A 293 -16.29 22.11 -0.41
C GLY A 293 -15.13 21.74 -1.33
N LYS A 294 -13.91 22.26 -1.11
CA LYS A 294 -12.71 21.85 -1.85
C LYS A 294 -12.17 20.52 -1.33
N GLN A 295 -11.70 19.68 -2.25
CA GLN A 295 -11.16 18.36 -1.97
C GLN A 295 -9.66 18.33 -2.30
N LEU A 296 -8.83 17.95 -1.33
CA LEU A 296 -7.42 17.66 -1.57
C LEU A 296 -7.27 16.37 -2.37
N LYS A 297 -6.26 16.32 -3.23
CA LYS A 297 -5.92 15.10 -3.97
C LYS A 297 -5.18 14.14 -3.04
N ARG A 298 -5.81 13.02 -2.71
CA ARG A 298 -5.20 11.93 -1.95
C ARG A 298 -4.08 11.29 -2.79
N MET A 299 -2.89 11.18 -2.19
CA MET A 299 -1.74 10.53 -2.80
C MET A 299 -1.70 9.06 -2.41
N ALA A 300 -1.27 8.21 -3.34
CA ALA A 300 -0.92 6.83 -3.01
C ALA A 300 0.39 6.82 -2.19
N ILE A 301 0.46 5.89 -1.26
CA ILE A 301 1.63 5.64 -0.41
C ILE A 301 2.17 4.25 -0.74
N GLU A 302 3.49 4.07 -0.58
CA GLU A 302 4.15 2.78 -0.74
C GLU A 302 4.64 2.29 0.64
N PRO A 303 3.77 1.73 1.50
CA PRO A 303 4.13 1.33 2.85
C PRO A 303 4.82 -0.03 2.85
N GLY A 304 5.86 -0.17 3.67
CA GLY A 304 6.63 -1.39 3.79
C GLY A 304 7.70 -1.29 4.88
N PHE A 305 8.45 -2.36 5.07
CA PHE A 305 9.62 -2.36 5.91
C PHE A 305 10.78 -1.62 5.24
N TRP A 306 11.51 -0.85 6.05
CA TRP A 306 12.68 -0.08 5.61
C TRP A 306 13.65 -0.87 4.73
N PHE A 307 13.95 -2.11 5.12
CA PHE A 307 14.93 -2.94 4.40
C PHE A 307 14.53 -3.18 2.94
N GLU A 308 13.23 -3.31 2.67
CA GLU A 308 12.73 -3.56 1.32
C GLU A 308 12.75 -2.26 0.51
N TRP A 309 12.29 -1.17 1.10
CA TRP A 309 12.30 0.14 0.46
C TRP A 309 13.70 0.53 -0.04
N VAL A 310 14.72 0.43 0.81
CA VAL A 310 16.10 0.77 0.41
C VAL A 310 16.72 -0.22 -0.56
N ALA A 311 16.25 -1.47 -0.58
CA ALA A 311 16.68 -2.46 -1.56
C ALA A 311 16.28 -2.04 -2.98
N PHE A 312 15.19 -1.29 -3.14
CA PHE A 312 14.76 -0.71 -4.42
C PHE A 312 15.22 0.74 -4.61
N HIS A 313 15.33 1.52 -3.53
CA HIS A 313 15.59 2.96 -3.56
C HIS A 313 16.78 3.34 -2.65
N PRO A 314 18.01 2.90 -2.97
CA PRO A 314 19.17 3.08 -2.09
C PRO A 314 19.58 4.55 -1.89
N ASN A 315 19.16 5.44 -2.78
CA ASN A 315 19.41 6.88 -2.68
C ASN A 315 18.21 7.65 -2.09
N THR A 316 17.25 6.96 -1.45
CA THR A 316 16.07 7.59 -0.87
C THR A 316 16.44 8.66 0.14
N LEU A 317 15.77 9.80 0.03
CA LEU A 317 15.71 10.79 1.10
C LEU A 317 14.90 10.20 2.26
N VAL A 318 15.20 10.64 3.47
CA VAL A 318 14.47 10.26 4.68
C VAL A 318 14.04 11.54 5.38
N PHE A 319 12.78 11.60 5.77
CA PHE A 319 12.27 12.73 6.54
C PHE A 319 13.05 12.89 7.85
N GLY A 320 13.40 14.14 8.19
CA GLY A 320 14.16 14.46 9.39
C GLY A 320 15.67 14.26 9.29
N ASP A 321 16.18 13.60 8.24
CA ASP A 321 17.62 13.57 7.97
C ASP A 321 18.06 14.94 7.39
N THR A 322 19.18 15.46 7.89
CA THR A 322 19.84 16.68 7.39
C THR A 322 21.15 16.32 6.69
#